data_AF-A0A5C7TKJ4-F1
#
_entry.id   AF-A0A5C7TKJ4-F1
#
_cell.length_a   1.000
_cell.length_b   1.000
_cell.length_c   1.000
_cell.angle_alpha   90.00
_cell.angle_beta   90.00
_cell.angle_gamma   90.00
#
_symmetry.space_group_name_H-M   'P 1'
#
loop_
_entity.id
_entity.type
_entity.pdbx_description
1 polymer ?
#
loop_
_entity_poly.entity_id
_entity_poly.type
_entity_poly.pdbx_seq_one_letter_code
_entity_poly.pdbx_strand_id
1 'polypeptide(L)'
;MWSLIILILRLFLLLTAVLLWLFWPAVTPVKAPSHGTTASCDQLISWRLESIDPAFGLSTAEALPLISDAAAQWNQALGKEVLRYDPQQGFPIRFIFDARQQQQLEQLLLERNLHRYDNRIEDQQQDFEQQLAEFQKIKDDFAEKDRQLAADIQAFNQKAQQADPGAAALLGKEQAELLSRQKEHALEAEQLDALTEKLQDRQQQLNNTIADRNALIPAQQSTGLAEVGLLEQRGNNRTMTIFAYKDAHHLTLTLLHEFGHALGIGHLSEAGSIMHTQLNSAQQQLTNADISAWRQQCEGG
;
A
#
# COMPACT_ATOMS: atom_id res chain seq x y z
N MET A 1 6.19 -37.62 68.92
CA MET A 1 7.27 -36.85 68.26
C MET A 1 6.87 -36.29 66.89
N TRP A 2 6.16 -37.02 66.03
CA TRP A 2 5.77 -36.54 64.69
C TRP A 2 4.81 -35.33 64.66
N SER A 3 3.81 -35.25 65.55
CA SER A 3 2.87 -34.11 65.56
C SER A 3 3.49 -32.77 65.98
N LEU A 4 4.55 -32.78 66.79
CA LEU A 4 5.24 -31.56 67.24
C LEU A 4 6.09 -30.96 66.10
N ILE A 5 6.72 -31.83 65.30
CA ILE A 5 7.52 -31.43 64.14
C ILE A 5 6.62 -30.81 63.06
N ILE A 6 5.45 -31.39 62.80
CA ILE A 6 4.48 -30.85 61.83
C ILE A 6 3.94 -29.48 62.28
N LEU A 7 3.71 -29.30 63.58
CA LEU A 7 3.25 -28.02 64.12
C LEU A 7 4.32 -26.92 63.98
N ILE A 8 5.58 -27.24 64.28
CA ILE A 8 6.70 -26.31 64.12
C ILE A 8 6.92 -25.96 62.64
N LEU A 9 6.81 -26.93 61.73
CA LEU A 9 6.98 -26.68 60.29
C LEU A 9 5.88 -25.76 59.74
N ARG A 10 4.63 -25.93 60.21
CA ARG A 10 3.50 -25.06 59.82
C ARG A 10 3.63 -23.65 60.37
N LEU A 11 4.09 -23.51 61.61
CA LEU A 11 4.39 -22.20 62.20
C LEU A 11 5.52 -21.49 61.44
N PHE A 12 6.56 -22.22 61.03
CA PHE A 12 7.66 -21.65 60.26
C PHE A 12 7.20 -21.21 58.86
N LEU A 13 6.39 -22.02 58.17
CA LEU A 13 5.80 -21.66 56.86
C LEU A 13 4.86 -20.45 56.92
N LEU A 14 4.07 -20.33 58.00
CA LEU A 14 3.22 -19.16 58.20
C LEU A 14 4.06 -17.91 58.49
N LEU A 15 5.14 -18.04 59.26
CA LEU A 15 6.02 -16.93 59.57
C LEU A 15 6.78 -16.45 58.33
N THR A 16 7.25 -17.36 57.48
CA THR A 16 7.91 -17.00 56.21
C THR A 16 6.94 -16.38 55.21
N ALA A 17 5.69 -16.85 55.14
CA ALA A 17 4.67 -16.25 54.28
C ALA A 17 4.32 -14.82 54.71
N VAL A 18 4.21 -14.56 56.02
CA VAL A 18 3.96 -13.22 56.56
C VAL A 18 5.15 -12.29 56.33
N LEU A 19 6.39 -12.78 56.50
CA LEU A 19 7.61 -12.01 56.17
C LEU A 19 7.68 -11.69 54.68
N LEU A 20 7.35 -12.63 53.79
CA LEU A 20 7.31 -12.39 52.35
C LEU A 20 6.22 -11.38 51.94
N TRP A 21 5.09 -11.33 52.65
CA TRP A 21 4.05 -10.34 52.42
C TRP A 21 4.42 -8.95 52.94
N LEU A 22 5.05 -8.86 54.11
CA LEU A 22 5.51 -7.59 54.70
C LEU A 22 6.69 -6.96 53.96
N PHE A 23 7.51 -7.77 53.27
CA PHE A 23 8.66 -7.31 52.49
C PHE A 23 8.43 -7.37 50.97
N TRP A 24 7.21 -7.65 50.50
CA TRP A 24 6.90 -7.50 49.09
C TRP A 24 6.84 -6.00 48.78
N PRO A 25 7.74 -5.47 47.92
CA PRO A 25 7.69 -4.06 47.56
C PRO A 25 6.35 -3.81 46.88
N ALA A 26 5.56 -2.89 47.42
CA ALA A 26 4.42 -2.36 46.69
C ALA A 26 4.95 -1.87 45.35
N VAL A 27 4.53 -2.50 44.26
CA VAL A 27 4.79 -2.01 42.91
C VAL A 27 4.00 -0.72 42.82
N THR A 28 4.63 0.38 43.23
CA THR A 28 4.12 1.71 42.91
C THR A 28 4.09 1.75 41.38
N PRO A 29 2.94 2.04 40.75
CA PRO A 29 2.97 2.33 39.34
C PRO A 29 3.95 3.48 39.18
N VAL A 30 5.05 3.23 38.47
CA VAL A 30 5.97 4.29 38.07
C VAL A 30 5.12 5.24 37.25
N LYS A 31 4.71 6.35 37.86
CA LYS A 31 4.18 7.48 37.11
C LYS A 31 5.31 7.84 36.16
N ALA A 32 5.04 7.74 34.86
CA ALA A 32 5.97 8.22 33.85
C ALA A 32 6.45 9.62 34.27
N PRO A 33 7.75 9.91 34.21
CA PRO A 33 8.25 11.23 34.56
C PRO A 33 7.48 12.24 33.71
N SER A 34 6.70 13.09 34.36
CA SER A 34 6.17 14.27 33.71
C SER A 34 7.38 15.14 33.39
N HIS A 35 7.85 15.10 32.14
CA HIS A 35 8.78 16.08 31.62
C HIS A 35 8.05 17.42 31.46
N GLY A 36 7.68 18.03 32.58
CA GLY A 36 7.22 19.40 32.65
C GLY A 36 8.41 20.32 32.44
N THR A 37 8.86 20.46 31.20
CA THR A 37 9.65 21.62 30.81
C THR A 37 8.63 22.70 30.51
N THR A 38 8.48 23.68 31.39
CA THR A 38 7.70 24.89 31.11
C THR A 38 8.36 25.59 29.92
N ALA A 39 7.82 25.38 28.72
CA ALA A 39 8.21 26.15 27.57
C ALA A 39 7.62 27.55 27.77
N SER A 40 8.47 28.55 27.98
CA SER A 40 8.01 29.94 27.96
C SER A 40 7.45 30.24 26.58
N CYS A 41 6.19 30.65 26.48
CA CYS A 41 5.56 30.94 25.19
C CYS A 41 6.02 32.25 24.53
N ASP A 42 7.01 32.88 25.13
CA ASP A 42 7.81 33.96 24.55
C ASP A 42 9.15 33.47 23.98
N GLN A 43 9.48 32.19 24.14
CA GLN A 43 10.72 31.64 23.62
C GLN A 43 10.62 31.41 22.11
N LEU A 44 11.31 32.26 21.35
CA LEU A 44 11.62 31.99 19.96
C LEU A 44 12.55 30.77 19.88
N ILE A 45 12.15 29.77 19.12
CA ILE A 45 12.95 28.57 18.85
C ILE A 45 13.56 28.70 17.46
N SER A 46 14.88 28.81 17.42
CA SER A 46 15.62 28.83 16.17
C SER A 46 15.95 27.40 15.69
N TRP A 47 15.86 27.15 14.39
CA TRP A 47 16.18 25.86 13.76
C TRP A 47 17.13 26.04 12.57
N ARG A 48 17.89 25.00 12.23
CA ARG A 48 18.72 24.96 11.02
C ARG A 48 18.71 23.59 10.38
N LEU A 49 18.84 23.56 9.07
CA LEU A 49 19.19 22.34 8.36
C LEU A 49 20.69 22.08 8.52
N GLU A 50 21.04 20.97 9.17
CA GLU A 50 22.42 20.58 9.41
C GLU A 50 22.98 19.73 8.26
N SER A 51 22.31 18.63 7.97
CA SER A 51 22.76 17.66 6.98
C SER A 51 21.59 16.89 6.38
N ILE A 52 21.79 16.47 5.13
CA ILE A 52 20.91 15.53 4.46
C ILE A 52 21.79 14.38 3.97
N ASP A 53 21.42 13.16 4.37
CA ASP A 53 22.03 11.97 3.78
C ASP A 53 21.74 11.94 2.26
N PRO A 54 22.77 11.93 1.39
CA PRO A 54 22.58 11.88 -0.06
C PRO A 54 21.72 10.70 -0.55
N ALA A 55 21.60 9.62 0.23
CA ALA A 55 20.77 8.47 -0.10
C ALA A 55 19.26 8.81 -0.20
N PHE A 56 18.81 9.93 0.39
CA PHE A 56 17.44 10.43 0.17
C PHE A 56 17.22 10.99 -1.23
N GLY A 57 18.27 11.35 -1.97
CA GLY A 57 18.15 12.07 -3.23
C GLY A 57 17.52 13.46 -3.10
N LEU A 58 17.49 14.02 -1.88
CA LEU A 58 16.90 15.33 -1.56
C LEU A 58 18.01 16.37 -1.44
N SER A 59 17.95 17.42 -2.24
CA SER A 59 18.90 18.52 -2.13
C SER A 59 18.51 19.49 -1.00
N THR A 60 19.49 20.24 -0.50
CA THR A 60 19.25 21.34 0.45
C THR A 60 18.29 22.39 -0.12
N ALA A 61 18.35 22.66 -1.42
CA ALA A 61 17.48 23.61 -2.10
C ALA A 61 16.01 23.16 -2.13
N GLU A 62 15.75 21.86 -2.09
CA GLU A 62 14.40 21.28 -2.03
C GLU A 62 13.92 21.11 -0.58
N ALA A 63 14.80 20.70 0.33
CA ALA A 63 14.44 20.47 1.74
C ALA A 63 14.15 21.76 2.50
N LEU A 64 14.99 22.79 2.32
CA LEU A 64 14.93 24.01 3.13
C LEU A 64 13.57 24.75 2.98
N PRO A 65 12.98 24.87 1.78
CA PRO A 65 11.62 25.39 1.63
C PRO A 65 10.56 24.59 2.40
N LEU A 66 10.62 23.26 2.40
CA LEU A 66 9.64 22.41 3.10
C LEU A 66 9.72 22.57 4.62
N ILE A 67 10.93 22.64 5.17
CA ILE A 67 11.15 22.90 6.60
C ILE A 67 10.68 24.30 6.98
N SER A 68 10.98 25.28 6.12
CA SER A 68 10.56 26.67 6.34
C SER A 68 9.05 26.82 6.30
N ASP A 69 8.38 26.12 5.38
CA ASP A 69 6.93 26.14 5.25
C ASP A 69 6.26 25.52 6.49
N ALA A 70 6.72 24.36 6.96
CA ALA A 70 6.20 23.75 8.18
C ALA A 70 6.35 24.66 9.41
N ALA A 71 7.50 25.32 9.56
CA ALA A 71 7.69 26.33 10.62
C ALA A 71 6.75 27.54 10.45
N ALA A 72 6.59 28.03 9.22
CA ALA A 72 5.72 29.16 8.90
C ALA A 72 4.24 28.86 9.17
N GLN A 73 3.78 27.65 8.89
CA GLN A 73 2.41 27.22 9.18
C GLN A 73 2.10 27.27 10.69
N TRP A 74 3.03 26.82 11.54
CA TRP A 74 2.90 27.01 13.00
C TRP A 74 2.87 28.49 13.38
N ASN A 75 3.79 29.29 12.86
CA ASN A 75 3.82 30.73 13.14
C ASN A 75 2.52 31.44 12.74
N GLN A 76 1.97 31.09 11.58
CA GLN A 76 0.71 31.62 11.06
C GLN A 76 -0.47 31.18 11.93
N ALA A 77 -0.56 29.89 12.27
CA ALA A 77 -1.63 29.34 13.10
C ALA A 77 -1.66 29.97 14.51
N LEU A 78 -0.48 30.31 15.05
CA LEU A 78 -0.32 30.93 16.36
C LEU A 78 -0.38 32.47 16.32
N GLY A 79 -0.30 33.07 15.13
CA GLY A 79 -0.26 34.53 14.96
C GLY A 79 0.99 35.19 15.54
N LYS A 80 2.07 34.43 15.75
CA LYS A 80 3.34 34.88 16.36
C LYS A 80 4.49 34.07 15.79
N GLU A 81 5.65 34.70 15.62
CA GLU A 81 6.87 34.00 15.24
C GLU A 81 7.44 33.25 16.46
N VAL A 82 7.21 31.94 16.48
CA VAL A 82 7.71 31.00 17.51
C VAL A 82 8.83 30.12 16.98
N LEU A 83 8.91 29.92 15.66
CA LEU A 83 9.93 29.16 14.97
C LEU A 83 10.65 30.03 13.93
N ARG A 84 11.98 30.14 14.02
CA ARG A 84 12.79 30.94 13.08
C ARG A 84 13.95 30.14 12.49
N TYR A 85 14.20 30.34 11.21
CA TYR A 85 15.42 29.82 10.59
C TYR A 85 16.64 30.63 11.05
N ASP A 86 17.63 29.96 11.64
CA ASP A 86 18.92 30.53 11.97
C ASP A 86 20.03 29.52 11.62
N PRO A 87 20.76 29.70 10.50
CA PRO A 87 21.73 28.71 10.03
C PRO A 87 22.92 28.51 10.98
N GLN A 88 23.13 29.40 11.96
CA GLN A 88 24.28 29.37 12.86
C GLN A 88 23.90 28.85 14.25
N GLN A 89 22.82 29.38 14.83
CA GLN A 89 22.43 29.13 16.23
C GLN A 89 21.18 28.27 16.36
N GLY A 90 20.52 27.93 15.25
CA GLY A 90 19.36 27.04 15.26
C GLY A 90 19.71 25.63 15.72
N PHE A 91 18.75 24.95 16.36
CA PHE A 91 18.91 23.54 16.66
C PHE A 91 18.99 22.72 15.35
N PRO A 92 19.81 21.65 15.31
CA PRO A 92 20.02 20.89 14.09
C PRO A 92 18.80 20.04 13.70
N ILE A 93 18.43 20.15 12.43
CA ILE A 93 17.54 19.23 11.71
C ILE A 93 18.42 18.41 10.77
N ARG A 94 18.34 17.09 10.88
CA ARG A 94 19.18 16.12 10.15
C ARG A 94 18.29 15.14 9.42
N PHE A 95 18.67 14.74 8.21
CA PHE A 95 18.03 13.61 7.53
C PHE A 95 19.01 12.44 7.55
N ILE A 96 18.60 11.33 8.17
CA ILE A 96 19.42 10.12 8.29
C ILE A 96 18.69 8.97 7.62
N PHE A 97 19.27 8.44 6.54
CA PHE A 97 18.66 7.33 5.81
C PHE A 97 18.87 6.05 6.61
N ASP A 98 17.78 5.38 6.96
CA ASP A 98 17.84 4.08 7.63
C ASP A 98 16.80 3.09 7.10
N ALA A 99 16.64 1.97 7.82
CA ALA A 99 15.71 0.90 7.47
C ALA A 99 14.27 1.40 7.24
N ARG A 100 13.84 2.50 7.87
CA ARG A 100 12.51 3.08 7.68
C ARG A 100 12.36 3.66 6.27
N GLN A 101 13.34 4.42 5.79
CA GLN A 101 13.31 4.93 4.41
C GLN A 101 13.44 3.79 3.40
N GLN A 102 14.31 2.80 3.68
CA GLN A 102 14.41 1.63 2.83
C GLN A 102 13.07 0.90 2.69
N GLN A 103 12.36 0.68 3.81
CA GLN A 103 11.05 0.05 3.80
C GLN A 103 10.01 0.88 3.02
N GLN A 104 10.05 2.22 3.12
CA GLN A 104 9.18 3.09 2.30
C GLN A 104 9.43 2.92 0.81
N LEU A 105 10.70 2.87 0.40
CA LEU A 105 11.05 2.67 -1.01
C LEU A 105 10.63 1.28 -1.50
N GLU A 106 10.84 0.23 -0.71
CA GLU A 106 10.39 -1.13 -1.03
C GLU A 106 8.87 -1.21 -1.18
N GLN A 107 8.12 -0.54 -0.29
CA GLN A 107 6.67 -0.47 -0.38
C GLN A 107 6.21 0.27 -1.66
N LEU A 108 6.80 1.42 -1.99
CA LEU A 108 6.48 2.16 -3.21
C LEU A 108 6.78 1.35 -4.48
N LEU A 109 7.89 0.60 -4.47
CA LEU A 109 8.24 -0.31 -5.57
C LEU A 109 7.21 -1.43 -5.72
N LEU A 110 6.76 -2.02 -4.61
CA LEU A 110 5.72 -3.04 -4.60
C LEU A 110 4.39 -2.50 -5.13
N GLU A 111 3.94 -1.34 -4.65
CA GLU A 111 2.72 -0.67 -5.11
C GLU A 111 2.76 -0.41 -6.62
N ARG A 112 3.88 0.10 -7.13
CA ARG A 112 4.08 0.30 -8.57
C ARG A 112 4.04 -1.00 -9.37
N ASN A 113 4.60 -2.08 -8.82
CA ASN A 113 4.56 -3.38 -9.47
C ASN A 113 3.14 -3.95 -9.51
N LEU A 114 2.38 -3.85 -8.40
CA LEU A 114 0.97 -4.24 -8.34
C LEU A 114 0.14 -3.47 -9.38
N HIS A 115 0.30 -2.16 -9.46
CA HIS A 115 -0.38 -1.33 -10.46
C HIS A 115 -0.05 -1.75 -11.90
N ARG A 116 1.21 -2.15 -12.18
CA ARG A 116 1.58 -2.67 -13.51
C ARG A 116 0.87 -3.99 -13.82
N TYR A 117 0.76 -4.89 -12.83
CA TYR A 117 -0.01 -6.12 -13.00
C TYR A 117 -1.48 -5.85 -13.24
N ASP A 118 -2.08 -4.93 -12.49
CA ASP A 118 -3.51 -4.58 -12.61
C ASP A 118 -3.84 -4.07 -14.01
N ASN A 119 -3.06 -3.12 -14.52
CA ASN A 119 -3.23 -2.64 -15.89
C ASN A 119 -3.07 -3.76 -16.93
N ARG A 120 -2.08 -4.65 -16.74
CA ARG A 120 -1.85 -5.76 -17.66
C ARG A 120 -3.01 -6.76 -17.66
N ILE A 121 -3.56 -7.05 -16.48
CA ILE A 121 -4.72 -7.94 -16.32
C ILE A 121 -5.93 -7.32 -17.02
N GLU A 122 -6.18 -6.03 -16.83
CA GLU A 122 -7.27 -5.31 -17.49
C GLU A 122 -7.14 -5.37 -19.02
N ASP A 123 -5.96 -5.04 -19.56
CA ASP A 123 -5.67 -5.11 -21.00
C ASP A 123 -5.88 -6.53 -21.55
N GLN A 124 -5.38 -7.55 -20.85
CA GLN A 124 -5.52 -8.96 -21.25
C GLN A 124 -6.98 -9.44 -21.18
N GLN A 125 -7.75 -9.00 -20.18
CA GLN A 125 -9.17 -9.33 -20.06
C GLN A 125 -9.96 -8.75 -21.22
N GLN A 126 -9.74 -7.47 -21.54
CA GLN A 126 -10.42 -6.81 -22.66
C GLN A 126 -10.08 -7.48 -24.00
N ASP A 127 -8.81 -7.76 -24.26
CA ASP A 127 -8.38 -8.48 -25.47
C ASP A 127 -8.99 -9.89 -25.55
N PHE A 128 -9.04 -10.61 -24.42
CA PHE A 128 -9.62 -11.95 -24.36
C PHE A 128 -11.13 -11.95 -24.63
N GLU A 129 -11.88 -11.01 -24.04
CA GLU A 129 -13.32 -10.86 -24.27
C GLU A 129 -13.64 -10.55 -25.75
N GLN A 130 -12.84 -9.68 -26.39
CA GLN A 130 -13.01 -9.37 -27.81
C GLN A 130 -12.81 -10.61 -28.69
N GLN A 131 -11.80 -11.42 -28.38
CA GLN A 131 -11.52 -12.63 -29.15
C GLN A 131 -12.56 -13.73 -28.92
N LEU A 132 -13.10 -13.85 -27.71
CA LEU A 132 -14.23 -14.75 -27.44
C LEU A 132 -15.45 -14.34 -28.26
N ALA A 133 -15.76 -13.05 -28.33
CA ALA A 133 -16.86 -12.55 -29.14
C ALA A 133 -16.65 -12.82 -30.64
N GLU A 134 -15.43 -12.65 -31.14
CA GLU A 134 -15.10 -12.94 -32.53
C GLU A 134 -15.13 -14.44 -32.84
N PHE A 135 -14.57 -15.26 -31.95
CA PHE A 135 -14.62 -16.72 -32.05
C PHE A 135 -16.05 -17.24 -32.10
N GLN A 136 -16.95 -16.67 -31.28
CA GLN A 136 -18.36 -17.04 -31.30
C GLN A 136 -19.00 -16.77 -32.67
N LYS A 137 -18.71 -15.63 -33.32
CA LYS A 137 -19.21 -15.35 -34.68
C LYS A 137 -18.68 -16.35 -35.70
N ILE A 138 -17.39 -16.69 -35.65
CA ILE A 138 -16.79 -17.67 -36.56
C ILE A 138 -17.46 -19.04 -36.39
N LYS A 139 -17.72 -19.43 -35.13
CA LYS A 139 -18.42 -20.68 -34.82
C LYS A 139 -19.85 -20.68 -35.36
N ASP A 140 -20.57 -19.56 -35.25
CA ASP A 140 -21.93 -19.43 -35.77
C ASP A 140 -21.96 -19.48 -37.32
N ASP A 141 -21.01 -18.83 -37.99
CA ASP A 141 -20.84 -18.90 -39.45
C ASP A 141 -20.53 -20.33 -39.92
N PHE A 142 -19.60 -21.00 -39.24
CA PHE A 142 -19.25 -22.38 -39.53
C PHE A 142 -20.45 -23.33 -39.39
N ALA A 143 -21.26 -23.15 -38.34
CA ALA A 143 -22.47 -23.95 -38.10
C ALA A 143 -23.58 -23.67 -39.13
N GLU A 144 -23.63 -22.48 -39.71
CA GLU A 144 -24.52 -22.17 -40.85
C GLU A 144 -24.02 -22.86 -42.13
N LYS A 145 -22.73 -22.74 -42.45
CA LYS A 145 -22.12 -23.42 -43.60
C LYS A 145 -22.26 -24.93 -43.53
N ASP A 146 -22.11 -25.52 -42.35
CA ASP A 146 -22.30 -26.96 -42.12
C ASP A 146 -23.73 -27.40 -42.48
N ARG A 147 -24.74 -26.66 -42.00
CA ARG A 147 -26.15 -26.92 -42.32
C ARG A 147 -26.45 -26.76 -43.81
N GLN A 148 -25.89 -25.74 -44.46
CA GLN A 148 -26.05 -25.53 -45.90
C GLN A 148 -25.41 -26.66 -46.71
N LEU A 149 -24.18 -27.04 -46.38
CA LEU A 149 -23.48 -28.13 -47.04
C LEU A 149 -24.22 -29.48 -46.88
N ALA A 150 -24.73 -29.76 -45.67
CA ALA A 150 -25.54 -30.95 -45.42
C ALA A 150 -26.83 -30.96 -46.27
N ALA A 151 -27.51 -29.82 -46.38
CA ALA A 151 -28.71 -29.68 -47.21
C ALA A 151 -28.38 -29.87 -48.71
N ASP A 152 -27.29 -29.29 -49.19
CA ASP A 152 -26.86 -29.41 -50.59
C ASP A 152 -26.49 -30.84 -50.95
N ILE A 153 -25.80 -31.56 -50.05
CA ILE A 153 -25.49 -32.99 -50.22
C ILE A 153 -26.78 -33.81 -50.29
N GLN A 154 -27.77 -33.54 -49.43
CA GLN A 154 -29.06 -34.22 -49.48
C GLN A 154 -29.82 -33.95 -50.79
N ALA A 155 -29.86 -32.69 -51.23
CA ALA A 155 -30.50 -32.30 -52.49
C ALA A 155 -29.82 -32.97 -53.70
N PHE A 156 -28.48 -32.98 -53.72
CA PHE A 156 -27.70 -33.68 -54.75
C PHE A 156 -27.99 -35.17 -54.77
N ASN A 157 -28.03 -35.83 -53.61
CA ASN A 157 -28.34 -37.26 -53.52
C ASN A 157 -29.73 -37.59 -54.07
N GLN A 158 -30.74 -36.77 -53.78
CA GLN A 158 -32.09 -36.93 -54.33
C GLN A 158 -32.11 -36.73 -55.85
N LYS A 159 -31.43 -35.69 -56.35
CA LYS A 159 -31.31 -35.39 -57.78
C LYS A 159 -30.61 -36.52 -58.54
N ALA A 160 -29.53 -37.05 -58.00
CA ALA A 160 -28.76 -38.13 -58.60
C ALA A 160 -29.58 -39.43 -58.71
N GLN A 161 -30.49 -39.70 -57.77
CA GLN A 161 -31.39 -40.86 -57.83
C GLN A 161 -32.45 -40.77 -58.94
N GLN A 162 -32.82 -39.55 -59.34
CA GLN A 162 -33.90 -39.29 -60.32
C GLN A 162 -33.37 -38.96 -61.72
N ALA A 163 -32.06 -38.98 -61.93
CA ALA A 163 -31.44 -38.45 -63.14
C ALA A 163 -31.42 -39.44 -64.32
N ASP A 164 -31.71 -38.93 -65.52
CA ASP A 164 -31.61 -39.67 -66.77
C ASP A 164 -30.15 -40.00 -67.16
N PRO A 165 -29.91 -41.04 -67.98
CA PRO A 165 -28.57 -41.47 -68.40
C PRO A 165 -27.71 -40.38 -69.07
N GLY A 166 -28.34 -39.35 -69.66
CA GLY A 166 -27.65 -38.23 -70.31
C GLY A 166 -27.11 -37.16 -69.35
N ALA A 167 -27.46 -37.19 -68.05
CA ALA A 167 -27.09 -36.16 -67.07
C ALA A 167 -25.72 -36.38 -66.39
N ALA A 168 -25.02 -37.47 -66.70
CA ALA A 168 -23.81 -37.91 -65.99
C ALA A 168 -22.71 -36.83 -65.91
N ALA A 169 -22.48 -36.07 -66.98
CA ALA A 169 -21.44 -35.03 -67.00
C ALA A 169 -21.75 -33.83 -66.09
N LEU A 170 -23.03 -33.46 -65.95
CA LEU A 170 -23.45 -32.36 -65.06
C LEU A 170 -23.40 -32.80 -63.60
N LEU A 171 -23.89 -34.01 -63.29
CA LEU A 171 -23.82 -34.58 -61.95
C LEU A 171 -22.38 -34.76 -61.47
N GLY A 172 -21.46 -35.17 -62.35
CA GLY A 172 -20.04 -35.30 -62.01
C GLY A 172 -19.39 -33.96 -61.64
N LYS A 173 -19.77 -32.86 -62.29
CA LYS A 173 -19.28 -31.51 -61.93
C LYS A 173 -19.79 -31.06 -60.57
N GLU A 174 -21.09 -31.20 -60.34
CA GLU A 174 -21.74 -30.83 -59.08
C GLU A 174 -21.20 -31.67 -57.90
N GLN A 175 -20.96 -32.96 -58.12
CA GLN A 175 -20.31 -33.82 -57.14
C GLN A 175 -18.90 -33.35 -56.79
N ALA A 176 -18.10 -32.98 -57.79
CA ALA A 176 -16.74 -32.49 -57.58
C ALA A 176 -16.72 -31.17 -56.79
N GLU A 177 -17.68 -30.28 -57.06
CA GLU A 177 -17.86 -29.02 -56.34
C GLU A 177 -18.23 -29.26 -54.86
N LEU A 178 -19.20 -30.15 -54.59
CA LEU A 178 -19.55 -30.54 -53.22
C LEU A 178 -18.39 -31.19 -52.47
N LEU A 179 -17.57 -31.99 -53.16
CA LEU A 179 -16.38 -32.59 -52.57
C LEU A 179 -15.30 -31.54 -52.25
N SER A 180 -15.17 -30.48 -53.06
CA SER A 180 -14.28 -29.36 -52.77
C SER A 180 -14.75 -28.60 -51.53
N ARG A 181 -16.04 -28.28 -51.47
CA ARG A 181 -16.65 -27.59 -50.32
C ARG A 181 -16.52 -28.39 -49.02
N GLN A 182 -16.66 -29.72 -49.07
CA GLN A 182 -16.40 -30.59 -47.91
C GLN A 182 -14.96 -30.51 -47.42
N LYS A 183 -13.98 -30.46 -48.33
CA LYS A 183 -12.56 -30.33 -47.96
C LYS A 183 -12.26 -28.96 -47.36
N GLU A 184 -12.81 -27.90 -47.93
CA GLU A 184 -12.68 -26.53 -47.39
C GLU A 184 -13.30 -26.44 -45.99
N HIS A 185 -14.50 -26.99 -45.80
CA HIS A 185 -15.17 -27.02 -44.51
C HIS A 185 -14.41 -27.83 -43.46
N ALA A 186 -13.82 -28.97 -43.85
CA ALA A 186 -12.93 -29.73 -42.95
C ALA A 186 -11.69 -28.92 -42.52
N LEU A 187 -11.12 -28.10 -43.42
CA LEU A 187 -10.00 -27.21 -43.08
C LEU A 187 -10.45 -26.07 -42.14
N GLU A 188 -11.65 -25.50 -42.35
CA GLU A 188 -12.22 -24.52 -41.42
C GLU A 188 -12.43 -25.12 -40.02
N ALA A 189 -12.80 -26.41 -39.91
CA ALA A 189 -12.92 -27.11 -38.64
C ALA A 189 -11.57 -27.21 -37.90
N GLU A 190 -10.50 -27.59 -38.61
CA GLU A 190 -9.14 -27.62 -38.03
C GLU A 190 -8.68 -26.23 -37.55
N GLN A 191 -9.05 -25.17 -38.27
CA GLN A 191 -8.76 -23.78 -37.86
C GLN A 191 -9.52 -23.37 -36.59
N LEU A 192 -10.78 -23.81 -36.45
CA LEU A 192 -11.57 -23.59 -35.23
C LEU A 192 -10.98 -24.30 -34.02
N ASP A 193 -10.48 -25.54 -34.19
CA ASP A 193 -9.80 -26.28 -33.13
C ASP A 193 -8.52 -25.54 -32.70
N ALA A 194 -7.70 -25.11 -33.66
CA ALA A 194 -6.50 -24.32 -33.37
C ALA A 194 -6.81 -22.99 -32.66
N LEU A 195 -7.91 -22.32 -33.03
CA LEU A 195 -8.35 -21.09 -32.37
C LEU A 195 -8.85 -21.37 -30.94
N THR A 196 -9.49 -22.52 -30.71
CA THR A 196 -9.91 -22.96 -29.38
C THR A 196 -8.69 -23.17 -28.47
N GLU A 197 -7.66 -23.88 -28.93
CA GLU A 197 -6.41 -24.07 -28.18
C GLU A 197 -5.76 -22.73 -27.86
N LYS A 198 -5.69 -21.82 -28.84
CA LYS A 198 -5.14 -20.47 -28.64
C LYS A 198 -5.89 -19.67 -27.57
N LEU A 199 -7.22 -19.77 -27.52
CA LEU A 199 -8.03 -19.12 -26.49
C LEU A 199 -7.80 -19.75 -25.11
N GLN A 200 -7.66 -21.06 -25.02
CA GLN A 200 -7.32 -21.76 -23.78
C GLN A 200 -5.95 -21.31 -23.24
N ASP A 201 -4.95 -21.22 -24.12
CA ASP A 201 -3.62 -20.72 -23.75
C ASP A 201 -3.67 -19.29 -23.24
N ARG A 202 -4.45 -18.40 -23.89
CA ARG A 202 -4.65 -17.02 -23.44
C ARG A 202 -5.34 -16.94 -22.09
N GLN A 203 -6.36 -17.77 -21.86
CA GLN A 203 -7.01 -17.88 -20.56
C GLN A 203 -6.01 -18.30 -19.47
N GLN A 204 -5.15 -19.28 -19.76
CA GLN A 204 -4.13 -19.72 -18.82
C GLN A 204 -3.10 -18.62 -18.53
N GLN A 205 -2.66 -17.87 -19.55
CA GLN A 205 -1.75 -16.74 -19.37
C GLN A 205 -2.35 -15.63 -18.49
N LEU A 206 -3.63 -15.32 -18.67
CA LEU A 206 -4.35 -14.38 -17.82
C LEU A 206 -4.41 -14.89 -16.37
N ASN A 207 -4.78 -16.16 -16.17
CA ASN A 207 -4.82 -16.78 -14.84
C ASN A 207 -3.44 -16.75 -14.15
N ASN A 208 -2.36 -17.03 -14.89
CA ASN A 208 -1.00 -16.95 -14.36
C ASN A 208 -0.64 -15.52 -13.96
N THR A 209 -1.01 -14.52 -14.76
CA THR A 209 -0.75 -13.10 -14.44
C THR A 209 -1.50 -12.66 -13.19
N ILE A 210 -2.74 -13.12 -13.01
CA ILE A 210 -3.53 -12.90 -11.79
C ILE A 210 -2.88 -13.60 -10.59
N ALA A 211 -2.40 -14.83 -10.75
CA ALA A 211 -1.71 -15.57 -9.69
C ALA A 211 -0.41 -14.87 -9.25
N ASP A 212 0.40 -14.43 -10.20
CA ASP A 212 1.63 -13.66 -9.94
C ASP A 212 1.32 -12.37 -9.19
N ARG A 213 0.26 -11.64 -9.58
CA ARG A 213 -0.20 -10.45 -8.85
C ARG A 213 -0.58 -10.81 -7.42
N ASN A 214 -1.39 -11.85 -7.23
CA ASN A 214 -1.89 -12.24 -5.91
C ASN A 214 -0.78 -12.69 -4.96
N ALA A 215 0.31 -13.27 -5.49
CA ALA A 215 1.49 -13.64 -4.72
C ALA A 215 2.23 -12.43 -4.11
N LEU A 216 2.01 -11.21 -4.63
CA LEU A 216 2.60 -9.97 -4.11
C LEU A 216 1.79 -9.33 -2.97
N ILE A 217 0.53 -9.75 -2.75
CA ILE A 217 -0.35 -9.17 -1.72
C ILE A 217 0.18 -9.35 -0.29
N PRO A 218 0.72 -10.51 0.12
CA PRO A 218 1.29 -10.68 1.47
C PRO A 218 2.45 -9.72 1.76
N ALA A 219 3.22 -9.32 0.73
CA ALA A 219 4.30 -8.35 0.88
C ALA A 219 3.79 -6.91 1.09
N GLN A 220 2.51 -6.63 0.82
CA GLN A 220 1.91 -5.30 0.93
C GLN A 220 1.49 -4.94 2.36
N GLN A 221 1.51 -5.89 3.31
CA GLN A 221 1.11 -5.61 4.68
C GLN A 221 2.11 -4.64 5.33
N SER A 222 1.70 -3.37 5.41
CA SER A 222 2.45 -2.32 6.08
C SER A 222 2.61 -2.69 7.56
N THR A 223 3.85 -2.95 7.98
CA THR A 223 4.23 -2.71 9.36
C THR A 223 4.16 -1.20 9.54
N GLY A 224 3.08 -0.72 10.17
CA GLY A 224 2.87 0.70 10.42
C GLY A 224 4.17 1.31 10.91
N LEU A 225 4.72 2.23 10.12
CA LEU A 225 6.07 2.70 10.40
C LEU A 225 6.06 3.40 11.75
N ALA A 226 6.94 2.92 12.63
CA ALA A 226 7.38 3.66 13.79
C ALA A 226 7.83 5.07 13.37
N GLU A 227 7.66 6.05 14.26
CA GLU A 227 8.03 7.46 14.16
C GLU A 227 9.09 7.73 13.06
N VAL A 228 8.63 8.32 11.95
CA VAL A 228 9.46 8.62 10.75
C VAL A 228 10.26 9.91 10.90
N GLY A 229 9.97 10.68 11.95
CA GLY A 229 10.77 11.76 12.50
C GLY A 229 10.96 11.53 14.00
N LEU A 230 11.95 12.21 14.60
CA LEU A 230 12.11 12.26 16.05
C LEU A 230 12.73 13.57 16.46
N LEU A 231 12.07 14.25 17.38
CA LEU A 231 12.66 15.33 18.15
C LEU A 231 13.19 14.83 19.50
N GLU A 232 14.49 14.92 19.68
CA GLU A 232 15.14 14.74 20.97
C GLU A 232 15.33 16.09 21.67
N GLN A 233 14.88 16.21 22.92
CA GLN A 233 15.09 17.41 23.73
C GLN A 233 15.70 17.08 25.10
N ARG A 234 16.83 17.72 25.43
CA ARG A 234 17.50 17.65 26.74
C ARG A 234 17.75 19.06 27.27
N GLY A 235 16.90 19.52 28.18
CA GLY A 235 16.88 20.93 28.58
C GLY A 235 16.56 21.82 27.38
N ASN A 236 17.42 22.81 27.11
CA ASN A 236 17.28 23.71 25.95
C ASN A 236 17.86 23.14 24.65
N ASN A 237 18.62 22.05 24.72
CA ASN A 237 19.21 21.43 23.53
C ASN A 237 18.17 20.56 22.85
N ARG A 238 17.93 20.85 21.57
CA ARG A 238 17.02 20.11 20.69
C ARG A 238 17.81 19.51 19.53
N THR A 239 17.34 18.40 19.01
CA THR A 239 17.81 17.85 17.74
C THR A 239 16.64 17.14 17.08
N MET A 240 16.38 17.47 15.82
CA MET A 240 15.36 16.80 15.02
C MET A 240 16.06 15.90 14.02
N THR A 241 15.62 14.65 13.93
CA THR A 241 16.11 13.71 12.94
C THR A 241 14.92 13.18 12.12
N ILE A 242 14.97 13.39 10.82
CA ILE A 242 14.00 12.84 9.86
C ILE A 242 14.61 11.57 9.29
N PHE A 243 13.87 10.46 9.41
CA PHE A 243 14.33 9.14 9.02
C PHE A 243 13.65 8.62 7.77
N ALA A 244 12.40 9.01 7.53
CA ALA A 244 11.66 8.55 6.37
C ALA A 244 10.63 9.57 5.87
N TYR A 245 10.39 9.58 4.57
CA TYR A 245 9.23 10.20 3.95
C TYR A 245 8.93 9.53 2.59
N LYS A 246 7.68 9.63 2.14
CA LYS A 246 7.22 9.01 0.88
C LYS A 246 7.14 10.02 -0.27
N ASP A 247 6.77 11.25 0.06
CA ASP A 247 6.61 12.38 -0.85
C ASP A 247 6.76 13.69 -0.05
N ALA A 248 6.73 14.84 -0.75
CA ALA A 248 6.90 16.15 -0.13
C ALA A 248 5.78 16.51 0.87
N HIS A 249 4.55 16.03 0.64
CA HIS A 249 3.43 16.28 1.54
C HIS A 249 3.61 15.52 2.85
N HIS A 250 3.99 14.24 2.78
CA HIS A 250 4.32 13.43 3.96
C HIS A 250 5.47 14.04 4.75
N LEU A 251 6.53 14.51 4.05
CA LEU A 251 7.63 15.20 4.71
C LEU A 251 7.16 16.47 5.45
N THR A 252 6.26 17.25 4.83
CA THR A 252 5.69 18.45 5.45
C THR A 252 4.89 18.11 6.72
N LEU A 253 4.06 17.05 6.67
CA LEU A 253 3.31 16.59 7.84
C LEU A 253 4.22 16.10 8.96
N THR A 254 5.27 15.34 8.65
CA THR A 254 6.28 14.92 9.63
C THR A 254 6.97 16.13 10.26
N LEU A 255 7.40 17.11 9.45
CA LEU A 255 8.04 18.32 9.96
C LEU A 255 7.11 19.14 10.85
N LEU A 256 5.83 19.27 10.47
CA LEU A 256 4.81 19.91 11.31
C LEU A 256 4.67 19.22 12.67
N HIS A 257 4.65 17.87 12.68
CA HIS A 257 4.59 17.07 13.90
C HIS A 257 5.81 17.30 14.81
N GLU A 258 7.02 17.16 14.26
CA GLU A 258 8.25 17.34 15.03
C GLU A 258 8.43 18.79 15.52
N PHE A 259 7.96 19.78 14.76
CA PHE A 259 7.92 21.16 15.23
C PHE A 259 6.91 21.36 16.37
N GLY A 260 5.78 20.66 16.36
CA GLY A 260 4.86 20.66 17.49
C GLY A 260 5.51 20.11 18.76
N HIS A 261 6.30 19.04 18.66
CA HIS A 261 7.15 18.58 19.77
C HIS A 261 8.17 19.64 20.19
N ALA A 262 8.75 20.39 19.26
CA ALA A 262 9.75 21.42 19.57
C ALA A 262 9.13 22.57 20.37
N LEU A 263 7.87 22.88 20.06
CA LEU A 263 7.00 23.81 20.78
C LEU A 263 6.47 23.24 22.11
N GLY A 264 6.79 21.98 22.45
CA GLY A 264 6.45 21.34 23.72
C GLY A 264 5.12 20.59 23.72
N ILE A 265 4.52 20.35 22.57
CA ILE A 265 3.23 19.67 22.45
C ILE A 265 3.47 18.15 22.43
N GLY A 266 2.73 17.41 23.26
CA GLY A 266 2.72 15.95 23.25
C GLY A 266 1.72 15.38 22.23
N HIS A 267 1.62 14.05 22.14
CA HIS A 267 0.66 13.42 21.25
C HIS A 267 -0.80 13.71 21.65
N LEU A 268 -1.65 13.93 20.64
CA LEU A 268 -3.09 14.09 20.77
C LEU A 268 -3.82 12.83 20.27
N SER A 269 -4.98 12.54 20.86
CA SER A 269 -5.79 11.37 20.50
C SER A 269 -6.59 11.56 19.21
N GLU A 270 -6.80 12.81 18.77
CA GLU A 270 -7.57 13.12 17.57
C GLU A 270 -6.83 12.68 16.31
N ALA A 271 -7.42 11.79 15.51
CA ALA A 271 -6.77 11.23 14.33
C ALA A 271 -6.39 12.27 13.27
N GLY A 272 -7.15 13.37 13.15
CA GLY A 272 -6.87 14.44 12.18
C GLY A 272 -5.86 15.49 12.66
N SER A 273 -5.49 15.48 13.94
CA SER A 273 -4.50 16.41 14.49
C SER A 273 -3.11 16.07 13.96
N ILE A 274 -2.31 17.10 13.65
CA ILE A 274 -0.91 16.89 13.27
C ILE A 274 -0.16 16.16 14.37
N MET A 275 -0.47 16.46 15.64
CA MET A 275 0.12 15.81 16.81
C MET A 275 -0.43 14.41 17.11
N HIS A 276 -1.18 13.78 16.21
CA HIS A 276 -1.56 12.38 16.40
C HIS A 276 -0.33 11.45 16.38
N THR A 277 -0.33 10.43 17.23
CA THR A 277 0.82 9.53 17.43
C THR A 277 1.24 8.73 16.19
N GLN A 278 0.36 8.60 15.20
CA GLN A 278 0.62 7.89 13.95
C GLN A 278 0.17 8.74 12.77
N LEU A 279 1.05 8.90 11.79
CA LEU A 279 0.68 9.56 10.55
C LEU A 279 -0.40 8.74 9.82
N ASN A 280 -1.48 9.40 9.41
CA ASN A 280 -2.62 8.77 8.76
C ASN A 280 -3.26 9.70 7.72
N SER A 281 -4.20 9.17 6.95
CA SER A 281 -4.82 9.90 5.83
C SER A 281 -5.74 11.06 6.24
N ALA A 282 -6.19 11.12 7.50
CA ALA A 282 -7.05 12.21 7.98
C ALA A 282 -6.28 13.51 8.26
N GLN A 283 -4.95 13.44 8.40
CA GLN A 283 -4.11 14.61 8.63
C GLN A 283 -3.83 15.32 7.30
N GLN A 284 -4.03 16.64 7.29
CA GLN A 284 -3.85 17.49 6.11
C GLN A 284 -3.16 18.81 6.47
N GLN A 285 -3.50 19.36 7.63
CA GLN A 285 -3.04 20.66 8.12
C GLN A 285 -3.21 20.74 9.64
N LEU A 286 -2.65 21.77 10.27
CA LEU A 286 -2.86 22.06 11.69
C LEU A 286 -4.35 22.23 12.02
N THR A 287 -4.76 21.64 13.13
CA THR A 287 -6.13 21.68 13.64
C THR A 287 -6.26 22.62 14.84
N ASN A 288 -7.50 22.93 15.22
CA ASN A 288 -7.76 23.67 16.45
C ASN A 288 -7.27 22.93 17.70
N ALA A 289 -7.22 21.59 17.68
CA ALA A 289 -6.69 20.80 18.78
C ALA A 289 -5.17 21.02 18.93
N ASP A 290 -4.43 21.03 17.82
CA ASP A 290 -2.98 21.33 17.81
C ASP A 290 -2.69 22.72 18.41
N ILE A 291 -3.44 23.73 17.97
CA ILE A 291 -3.31 25.12 18.44
C ILE A 291 -3.69 25.24 19.92
N SER A 292 -4.76 24.58 20.34
CA SER A 292 -5.24 24.63 21.72
C SER A 292 -4.27 23.93 22.68
N ALA A 293 -3.67 22.82 22.25
CA ALA A 293 -2.66 22.10 23.03
C ALA A 293 -1.43 22.97 23.28
N TRP A 294 -0.97 23.73 22.27
CA TRP A 294 0.08 24.72 22.46
C TRP A 294 -0.29 25.79 23.49
N ARG A 295 -1.48 26.39 23.37
CA ARG A 295 -1.94 27.43 24.33
C ARG A 295 -2.03 26.91 25.77
N GLN A 296 -2.48 25.68 25.97
CA GLN A 296 -2.54 25.07 27.31
C GLN A 296 -1.15 24.90 27.92
N GLN A 297 -0.15 24.52 27.12
CA GLN A 297 1.24 24.47 27.56
C GLN A 297 1.77 25.86 27.96
N CYS A 298 1.22 26.92 27.36
CA CYS A 298 1.55 28.31 27.69
C CYS A 298 0.89 28.85 28.95
N GLU A 299 -0.36 28.47 29.22
CA GLU A 299 -1.16 29.04 30.31
C GLU A 299 -1.04 28.28 31.63
N GLY A 300 -0.48 27.05 31.62
CA GLY A 300 -0.29 26.20 32.80
C GLY A 300 1.05 26.36 33.52
N GLY A 301 1.83 27.41 33.24
CA GLY A 301 3.15 27.70 33.81
C GLY A 301 3.14 28.81 34.86
#